data_AF-A0A1D8ARU6-F1
#
_entry.id   AF-A0A1D8ARU6-F1
#
_cell.length_a   1.000
_cell.length_b   1.000
_cell.length_c   1.000
_cell.angle_alpha   90.00
_cell.angle_beta   90.00
_cell.angle_gamma   90.00
#
_symmetry.space_group_name_H-M   'P 1'
#
loop_
_entity.id
_entity.type
_entity.pdbx_description
1 polymer ?
#
loop_
_entity_poly.entity_id
_entity_poly.type
_entity_poly.pdbx_seq_one_letter_code
_entity_poly.pdbx_strand_id
1 'polypeptide(L)'
;MKTQVWVYAAAGYNVALALFHLGFWRMFRWSEELPKLHPVNRGVMQVLNLMLMAFLLLMAAVQVLNAAELTSTPLGRLLVAGLAALWVLRAILQPLFWRTASKGTNAAFICLFMLGAGLHALAFQP
;
A
#
# COMPACT_ATOMS: atom_id res chain seq x y z
N MET A 1 2.88 7.48 23.85
CA MET A 1 1.83 6.43 23.78
C MET A 1 0.78 6.71 22.71
N LYS A 2 0.16 7.91 22.63
CA LYS A 2 -0.90 8.19 21.63
C LYS A 2 -0.44 8.05 20.18
N THR A 3 0.76 8.54 19.85
CA THR A 3 1.31 8.50 18.48
C THR A 3 1.61 7.08 17.98
N GLN A 4 1.97 6.16 18.87
CA GLN A 4 2.27 4.77 18.50
C GLN A 4 1.03 3.99 18.05
N VAL A 5 -0.17 4.37 18.53
CA VAL A 5 -1.43 3.75 18.08
C VAL A 5 -1.62 3.93 16.57
N TRP A 6 -1.29 5.12 16.04
CA TRP A 6 -1.39 5.38 14.60
C TRP A 6 -0.36 4.60 13.78
N VAL A 7 0.85 4.40 14.32
CA VAL A 7 1.86 3.54 13.68
C VAL A 7 1.37 2.09 13.61
N TYR A 8 0.77 1.56 14.67
CA TYR A 8 0.20 0.20 14.65
C TYR A 8 -1.02 0.09 13.74
N ALA A 9 -1.87 1.11 13.68
CA ALA A 9 -2.99 1.14 12.74
C ALA A 9 -2.51 1.16 11.28
N ALA A 10 -1.47 1.95 10.98
CA ALA A 10 -0.81 1.96 9.67
C ALA A 10 -0.18 0.60 9.32
N ALA A 11 0.42 -0.09 10.29
CA ALA A 11 0.93 -1.45 10.11
C ALA A 11 -0.20 -2.45 9.80
N GLY A 12 -1.30 -2.39 10.54
CA GLY A 12 -2.48 -3.20 10.29
C GLY A 12 -3.07 -2.97 8.89
N TYR A 13 -3.12 -1.71 8.46
CA TYR A 13 -3.51 -1.35 7.09
C TYR A 13 -2.58 -2.01 6.05
N ASN A 14 -1.26 -1.96 6.25
CA ASN A 14 -0.29 -2.57 5.32
C ASN A 14 -0.46 -4.09 5.24
N VAL A 15 -0.69 -4.77 6.36
CA VAL A 15 -0.96 -6.23 6.40
C VAL A 15 -2.27 -6.55 5.68
N ALA A 16 -3.35 -5.84 5.98
CA ALA A 16 -4.65 -6.06 5.35
C ALA A 16 -4.56 -5.87 3.83
N LEU A 17 -3.82 -4.86 3.37
CA LEU A 17 -3.63 -4.61 1.96
C LEU A 17 -2.76 -5.68 1.30
N ALA A 18 -1.72 -6.19 1.97
CA ALA A 18 -0.94 -7.33 1.47
C ALA A 18 -1.83 -8.57 1.26
N LEU A 19 -2.70 -8.87 2.22
CA LEU A 19 -3.66 -9.98 2.11
C LEU A 19 -4.68 -9.76 0.98
N PHE A 20 -5.14 -8.52 0.79
CA PHE A 20 -6.01 -8.17 -0.34
C PHE A 20 -5.38 -8.48 -1.70
N HIS A 21 -4.06 -8.30 -1.85
CA HIS A 21 -3.36 -8.59 -3.11
C HIS A 21 -3.24 -10.10 -3.41
N LEU A 22 -3.37 -10.99 -2.42
CA LEU A 22 -3.51 -12.43 -2.67
C LEU A 22 -4.77 -12.74 -3.49
N GLY A 23 -5.81 -11.92 -3.36
CA GLY A 23 -7.04 -12.05 -4.13
C GLY A 23 -6.89 -11.72 -5.62
N PHE A 24 -5.79 -11.09 -6.05
CA PHE A 24 -5.65 -10.57 -7.43
C PHE A 24 -5.70 -11.68 -8.47
N TRP A 25 -5.12 -12.84 -8.18
CA TRP A 25 -5.17 -13.99 -9.08
C TRP A 25 -6.60 -14.39 -9.44
N ARG A 26 -7.52 -14.30 -8.46
CA ARG A 26 -8.94 -14.60 -8.66
C ARG A 26 -9.71 -13.40 -9.19
N MET A 27 -9.58 -12.23 -8.56
CA MET A 27 -10.36 -11.02 -8.90
C MET A 27 -10.15 -10.56 -10.33
N PHE A 28 -8.92 -10.67 -10.83
CA PHE A 28 -8.56 -10.27 -12.19
C PHE A 28 -8.43 -11.45 -13.16
N ARG A 29 -8.88 -12.65 -12.76
CA ARG A 29 -8.84 -13.88 -13.58
C ARG A 29 -7.46 -14.11 -14.21
N TRP A 30 -6.39 -13.97 -13.43
CA TRP A 30 -5.03 -14.00 -13.97
C TRP A 30 -4.65 -15.33 -14.61
N SER A 31 -5.33 -16.43 -14.27
CA SER A 31 -5.20 -17.70 -14.98
C SER A 31 -5.59 -17.61 -16.46
N GLU A 32 -6.50 -16.70 -16.80
CA GLU A 32 -7.04 -16.51 -18.16
C GLU A 32 -6.48 -15.26 -18.85
N GLU A 33 -6.30 -14.17 -18.10
CA GLU A 33 -5.88 -12.87 -18.66
C GLU A 33 -4.36 -12.76 -18.83
N LEU A 34 -3.55 -13.26 -17.88
CA LEU A 34 -2.09 -13.13 -18.00
C LEU A 34 -1.49 -13.91 -19.20
N PRO A 35 -1.99 -15.10 -19.60
CA PRO A 35 -1.51 -15.77 -20.80
C PRO A 35 -1.67 -14.97 -22.11
N LYS A 36 -2.54 -13.96 -22.14
CA LYS A 36 -2.73 -13.08 -23.31
C LYS A 36 -1.62 -12.03 -23.44
N LEU A 37 -0.83 -11.81 -22.37
CA LEU A 37 0.31 -10.89 -22.38
C LEU A 37 1.55 -11.59 -22.98
N HIS A 38 2.51 -10.79 -23.45
CA HIS A 38 3.84 -11.29 -23.77
C HIS A 38 4.43 -12.05 -22.56
N PRO A 39 5.13 -13.20 -22.75
CA PRO A 39 5.59 -14.05 -21.64
C PRO A 39 6.39 -13.30 -20.57
N VAL A 40 7.23 -12.35 -20.98
CA VAL A 40 8.00 -11.49 -20.06
C VAL A 40 7.06 -10.60 -19.23
N ASN A 41 6.09 -9.95 -19.86
CA ASN A 41 5.16 -9.04 -19.17
C ASN A 41 4.25 -9.81 -18.19
N ARG A 42 3.84 -11.03 -18.53
CA ARG A 42 3.17 -11.95 -17.60
C ARG A 42 4.00 -12.22 -16.36
N GLY A 43 5.30 -12.50 -16.53
CA GLY A 43 6.22 -12.71 -15.41
C GLY A 43 6.38 -11.45 -14.55
N VAL A 44 6.62 -10.31 -15.18
CA VAL A 44 6.78 -9.01 -14.51
C VAL A 44 5.57 -8.68 -13.65
N MET A 45 4.35 -8.84 -14.15
CA MET A 45 3.13 -8.55 -13.38
C MET A 45 3.04 -9.39 -12.09
N GLN A 46 3.39 -10.67 -12.15
CA GLN A 46 3.35 -11.53 -10.96
C GLN A 46 4.46 -11.20 -9.98
N VAL A 47 5.69 -10.95 -10.47
CA VAL A 47 6.81 -10.55 -9.62
C VAL A 47 6.50 -9.23 -8.91
N LEU A 48 5.96 -8.23 -9.62
CA LEU A 48 5.58 -6.95 -9.03
C LEU A 48 4.51 -7.12 -7.94
N ASN A 49 3.51 -8.00 -8.13
CA ASN A 49 2.50 -8.26 -7.11
C ASN A 49 3.09 -8.92 -5.85
N LEU A 50 3.96 -9.92 -6.03
CA LEU A 50 4.64 -10.60 -4.93
C LEU A 50 5.59 -9.67 -4.18
N MET A 51 6.38 -8.87 -4.89
CA MET A 51 7.30 -7.89 -4.30
C MET A 51 6.54 -6.79 -3.55
N LEU A 52 5.39 -6.34 -4.07
CA LEU A 52 4.55 -5.38 -3.37
C LEU A 52 4.01 -5.95 -2.05
N MET A 53 3.50 -7.18 -2.05
CA MET A 53 3.05 -7.84 -0.81
C MET A 53 4.20 -7.99 0.20
N ALA A 54 5.38 -8.43 -0.26
CA ALA A 54 6.56 -8.56 0.60
C ALA A 54 6.99 -7.20 1.19
N PHE A 55 6.97 -6.14 0.38
CA PHE A 55 7.28 -4.78 0.82
C PHE A 55 6.27 -4.28 1.88
N LEU A 56 4.97 -4.48 1.66
CA LEU A 56 3.93 -4.09 2.62
C LEU A 56 4.11 -4.81 3.97
N LEU A 57 4.39 -6.13 3.94
CA LEU A 57 4.65 -6.90 5.15
C LEU A 57 5.95 -6.48 5.84
N LEU A 58 7.01 -6.19 5.08
CA LEU A 58 8.26 -5.65 5.62
C LEU A 58 8.03 -4.32 6.34
N MET A 59 7.32 -3.38 5.71
CA MET A 59 7.00 -2.09 6.32
C MET A 59 6.12 -2.23 7.55
N ALA A 60 5.15 -3.15 7.53
CA ALA A 60 4.36 -3.47 8.71
C ALA A 60 5.23 -4.00 9.86
N ALA A 61 6.18 -4.90 9.57
CA ALA A 61 7.12 -5.40 10.57
C ALA A 61 8.01 -4.29 11.14
N VAL A 62 8.56 -3.42 10.28
CA VAL A 62 9.34 -2.25 10.72
C VAL A 62 8.51 -1.35 11.63
N GLN A 63 7.24 -1.10 11.28
CA GLN A 63 6.31 -0.30 12.08
C GLN A 63 6.02 -0.90 13.45
N VAL A 64 5.76 -2.20 13.53
CA VAL A 64 5.47 -2.88 14.80
C VAL A 64 6.71 -2.94 15.69
N LEU A 65 7.87 -3.29 15.13
CA LEU A 65 9.09 -3.51 15.90
C LEU A 65 9.77 -2.22 16.35
N ASN A 66 9.60 -1.12 15.60
CA ASN A 66 10.36 0.12 15.81
C ASN A 66 9.45 1.35 15.96
N ALA A 67 8.21 1.18 16.44
CA ALA A 67 7.21 2.26 16.51
C ALA A 67 7.71 3.53 17.23
N ALA A 68 8.48 3.37 18.31
CA ALA A 68 9.06 4.50 19.04
C ALA A 68 10.07 5.27 18.17
N GLU A 69 11.01 4.56 17.54
CA GLU A 69 12.07 5.15 16.71
C GLU A 69 11.51 5.85 15.47
N LEU A 70 10.47 5.29 14.86
CA LEU A 70 9.79 5.86 13.71
C LEU A 70 9.20 7.25 13.98
N THR A 71 8.82 7.54 15.22
CA THR A 71 8.21 8.82 15.61
C THR A 71 9.20 9.78 16.25
N SER A 72 10.24 9.27 16.91
CA SER A 72 11.19 10.08 17.68
C SER A 72 12.41 10.54 16.88
N THR A 73 12.81 9.81 15.82
CA THR A 73 14.04 10.10 15.07
C THR A 73 13.78 10.82 13.74
N PRO A 74 14.75 11.61 13.22
CA PRO A 74 14.63 12.21 11.89
C PRO A 74 14.48 11.17 10.77
N LEU A 75 15.24 10.07 10.82
CA LEU A 75 15.18 8.99 9.84
C LEU A 75 13.82 8.29 9.86
N GLY A 76 13.33 7.96 11.05
CA GLY A 76 12.02 7.37 11.25
C GLY A 76 10.90 8.24 10.69
N ARG A 77 10.94 9.54 10.99
CA ARG A 77 9.97 10.51 10.49
C ARG A 77 10.02 10.64 8.97
N LEU A 78 11.22 10.64 8.37
CA LEU A 78 11.38 10.63 6.91
C LEU A 78 10.75 9.37 6.29
N LEU A 79 10.96 8.20 6.89
CA LEU A 79 10.39 6.94 6.40
C LEU A 79 8.85 6.98 6.44
N VAL A 80 8.24 7.37 7.56
CA VAL A 80 6.79 7.45 7.70
C VAL A 80 6.19 8.50 6.75
N ALA A 81 6.87 9.64 6.56
CA ALA A 81 6.43 10.68 5.65
C ALA A 81 6.51 10.21 4.18
N GLY A 82 7.59 9.48 3.84
CA GLY A 82 7.73 8.83 2.55
C GLY A 82 6.62 7.82 2.27
N LEU A 83 6.26 6.97 3.25
CA LEU A 83 5.14 6.05 3.12
C LEU A 83 3.81 6.79 2.91
N ALA A 84 3.55 7.86 3.66
CA ALA A 84 2.36 8.69 3.45
C ALA A 84 2.33 9.30 2.02
N ALA A 85 3.46 9.83 1.55
CA ALA A 85 3.60 10.40 0.21
C ALA A 85 3.39 9.35 -0.90
N LEU A 86 3.90 8.13 -0.72
CA LEU A 86 3.68 7.03 -1.66
C LEU A 86 2.20 6.66 -1.77
N TRP A 87 1.45 6.71 -0.67
CA TRP A 87 -0.01 6.50 -0.70
C TRP A 87 -0.75 7.61 -1.45
N VAL A 88 -0.37 8.88 -1.25
CA VAL A 88 -0.92 10.02 -2.01
C VAL A 88 -0.59 9.87 -3.50
N LEU A 89 0.66 9.54 -3.84
CA LEU A 89 1.06 9.27 -5.22
C LEU A 89 0.20 8.14 -5.81
N ARG A 90 0.02 7.03 -5.07
CA ARG A 90 -0.81 5.91 -5.52
C ARG A 90 -2.26 6.32 -5.78
N ALA A 91 -2.83 7.20 -4.95
CA ALA A 91 -4.15 7.77 -5.15
C ALA A 91 -4.24 8.62 -6.44
N ILE A 92 -3.21 9.42 -6.73
CA ILE A 92 -3.12 10.22 -7.97
C ILE A 92 -3.01 9.33 -9.21
N LEU A 93 -2.18 8.29 -9.14
CA LEU A 93 -1.97 7.37 -10.27
C LEU A 93 -3.21 6.53 -10.60
N GLN A 94 -4.10 6.31 -9.62
CA GLN A 94 -5.29 5.48 -9.77
C GLN A 94 -6.17 5.90 -10.97
N PRO A 95 -6.73 7.12 -11.04
CA PRO A 95 -7.56 7.52 -12.17
C PRO A 95 -6.76 7.68 -13.47
N LEU A 96 -5.45 7.95 -13.40
CA LEU A 96 -4.61 8.13 -14.59
C LEU A 96 -4.44 6.83 -15.37
N PHE A 97 -4.27 5.70 -14.67
CA PHE A 97 -4.05 4.38 -15.28
C PHE A 97 -5.31 3.51 -15.32
N TRP A 98 -6.33 3.77 -14.49
CA TRP A 98 -7.58 2.98 -14.46
C TRP A 98 -8.74 3.73 -15.14
N ARG A 99 -8.48 4.30 -16.32
CA ARG A 99 -9.44 5.13 -17.07
C ARG A 99 -10.70 4.38 -17.49
N THR A 100 -10.58 3.08 -17.75
CA THR A 100 -11.69 2.22 -18.17
C THR A 100 -12.48 1.64 -16.99
N ALA A 101 -11.98 1.78 -15.76
CA ALA A 101 -12.70 1.34 -14.57
C ALA A 101 -13.84 2.32 -14.23
N SER A 102 -14.88 1.81 -13.58
CA SER A 102 -16.02 2.64 -13.17
C SER A 102 -15.59 3.78 -12.24
N LYS A 103 -16.33 4.90 -12.27
CA LYS A 103 -16.08 6.03 -11.35
C LYS A 103 -16.15 5.60 -9.88
N GLY A 104 -17.09 4.73 -9.54
CA GLY A 104 -17.24 4.19 -8.18
C GLY A 104 -16.03 3.36 -7.74
N THR A 105 -15.52 2.50 -8.62
CA THR A 105 -14.30 1.72 -8.37
C THR A 105 -13.10 2.64 -8.13
N ASN A 106 -12.89 3.62 -9.02
CA ASN A 106 -11.80 4.58 -8.87
C ASN A 106 -11.91 5.35 -7.54
N ALA A 107 -13.10 5.85 -7.20
CA ALA A 107 -13.33 6.56 -5.94
C ALA A 107 -13.02 5.68 -4.72
N ALA A 108 -13.49 4.42 -4.70
CA ALA A 108 -13.23 3.50 -3.61
C ALA A 108 -11.73 3.27 -3.38
N PHE A 109 -10.96 3.04 -4.45
CA PHE A 109 -9.50 2.87 -4.34
C PHE A 109 -8.78 4.16 -3.94
N ILE A 110 -9.21 5.32 -4.44
CA ILE A 110 -8.67 6.62 -3.99
C ILE A 110 -8.89 6.78 -2.48
N CYS A 111 -10.10 6.54 -1.99
CA CYS A 111 -10.40 6.59 -0.56
C CYS A 111 -9.54 5.61 0.25
N LEU A 112 -9.36 4.38 -0.25
CA LEU A 112 -8.48 3.38 0.37
C LEU A 112 -7.04 3.90 0.51
N PHE A 113 -6.47 4.45 -0.56
CA PHE A 113 -5.10 4.97 -0.52
C PHE A 113 -4.98 6.24 0.32
N MET A 114 -5.97 7.13 0.29
CA MET A 114 -5.99 8.31 1.15
C MET A 114 -6.14 7.95 2.63
N LEU A 115 -6.85 6.87 2.96
CA LEU A 115 -6.86 6.30 4.31
C LEU A 115 -5.45 5.85 4.72
N GLY A 116 -4.75 5.11 3.84
CA GLY A 116 -3.35 4.73 4.06
C GLY A 116 -2.45 5.95 4.33
N ALA A 117 -2.56 7.00 3.51
CA ALA A 117 -1.83 8.25 3.71
C ALA A 117 -2.16 8.91 5.06
N GLY A 118 -3.45 8.99 5.40
CA GLY A 118 -3.93 9.58 6.66
C GLY A 118 -3.41 8.84 7.89
N LEU A 119 -3.47 7.50 7.90
CA LEU A 119 -2.96 6.68 9.01
C LEU A 119 -1.47 6.92 9.26
N HIS A 120 -0.66 7.03 8.20
CA HIS A 120 0.77 7.33 8.32
C HIS A 120 1.01 8.79 8.73
N ALA A 121 0.21 9.74 8.23
CA ALA A 121 0.35 11.16 8.58
C ALA A 121 -0.04 11.45 10.04
N LEU A 122 -1.01 10.72 10.60
CA LEU A 122 -1.44 10.88 11.99
C LEU A 122 -0.37 10.41 12.99
N ALA A 123 0.60 9.61 12.55
CA ALA A 123 1.78 9.26 13.36
C ALA A 123 2.75 10.44 13.60
N PHE A 124 2.47 11.64 13.05
CA PHE A 124 3.20 12.87 13.37
C PHE A 124 2.50 13.76 14.39
N GLN A 125 1.32 13.37 14.89
CA GLN A 125 0.64 14.17 15.91
C GLN A 125 1.39 14.12 17.25
N PRO A 126 1.54 15.27 17.94
CA PRO A 126 2.21 15.37 19.23
C PRO A 126 1.49 14.58 20.34
#